data_AF-A0A2M7DAS1-F1
#
_entry.id   AF-A0A2M7DAS1-F1
#
_cell.length_a   1.000
_cell.length_b   1.000
_cell.length_c   1.000
_cell.angle_alpha   90.00
_cell.angle_beta   90.00
_cell.angle_gamma   90.00
#
_symmetry.space_group_name_H-M   'P 1'
#
loop_
_entity.id
_entity.type
_entity.pdbx_description
1 polymer ?
#
loop_
_entity_poly.entity_id
_entity_poly.type
_entity_poly.pdbx_seq_one_letter_code
_entity_poly.pdbx_strand_id
1 'polypeptide(L)'
;MSELSQQTQRLIQRYQLWHQSIQPKEGVATIHVDEVASRVAAFYEKIREVVDWKEEHLMRRAAIIRKLKQRFLELELRNFSVETAKIAESLVSELIRGGHLPNDRIEETKILEVQKIIRKYIFILKNIPEAKKKQRLQFYSWILEVAACEVEESFYPFIEERSLINYMFELIKERIKLNEGVIKIGGVSEEEKNIQIYIAVQQALFKLDQPMISYNLLKYRFPQWNSATPEWLLEVTKNIYTIWRKIKNDLSHPLGKKFYAVCEKYDTTYLLLGDILSEENPEEVAKKITNPEILEGLIKGAYNKRL
;
A
#
# COMPACT_ATOMS: atom_id res chain seq x y z
N MET A 1 35.78 -9.37 -5.69
CA MET A 1 34.44 -9.16 -5.09
C MET A 1 33.51 -8.82 -6.24
N SER A 2 32.44 -9.57 -6.43
CA SER A 2 31.43 -9.25 -7.45
C SER A 2 30.68 -7.98 -7.05
N GLU A 3 30.67 -6.97 -7.91
CA GLU A 3 29.90 -5.75 -7.67
C GLU A 3 28.40 -6.05 -7.74
N LEU A 4 27.65 -5.55 -6.76
CA LEU A 4 26.18 -5.65 -6.74
C LEU A 4 25.59 -4.81 -7.88
N SER A 5 24.51 -5.29 -8.49
CA SER A 5 23.81 -4.51 -9.53
C SER A 5 23.24 -3.21 -8.96
N GLN A 6 23.06 -2.20 -9.82
CA GLN A 6 22.50 -0.91 -9.41
C GLN A 6 21.08 -1.06 -8.81
N GLN A 7 20.27 -1.98 -9.34
CA GLN A 7 18.93 -2.28 -8.81
C GLN A 7 19.02 -2.83 -7.37
N THR A 8 19.96 -3.75 -7.11
CA THR A 8 20.16 -4.33 -5.77
C THR A 8 20.68 -3.28 -4.78
N GLN A 9 21.60 -2.40 -5.20
CA GLN A 9 22.07 -1.29 -4.36
C GLN A 9 20.92 -0.33 -3.97
N ARG A 10 20.04 0.02 -4.90
CA ARG A 10 18.85 0.84 -4.62
C ARG A 10 17.90 0.17 -3.63
N LEU A 11 17.71 -1.15 -3.73
CA LEU A 11 16.89 -1.92 -2.79
C LEU A 11 17.44 -1.79 -1.36
N ILE A 12 18.75 -2.02 -1.18
CA ILE A 12 19.43 -1.92 0.12
C ILE A 12 19.27 -0.51 0.71
N GLN A 13 19.48 0.53 -0.09
CA GLN A 13 19.31 1.92 0.33
C GLN A 13 17.87 2.22 0.78
N ARG A 14 16.86 1.63 0.13
CA ARG A 14 15.47 1.81 0.55
C ARG A 14 15.17 1.11 1.87
N TYR A 15 15.74 -0.07 2.10
CA TYR A 15 15.63 -0.76 3.39
C TYR A 15 16.37 0.00 4.51
N GLN A 16 17.50 0.66 4.21
CA GLN A 16 18.16 1.60 5.13
C GLN A 16 17.21 2.72 5.56
N LEU A 17 16.55 3.37 4.60
CA LEU A 17 15.59 4.44 4.89
C LEU A 17 14.38 3.93 5.68
N TRP A 18 13.92 2.71 5.40
CA TRP A 18 12.84 2.08 6.17
C TRP A 18 13.25 1.84 7.63
N HIS A 19 14.42 1.22 7.87
CA HIS A 19 14.97 1.02 9.21
C HIS A 19 15.10 2.32 10.00
N GLN A 20 15.49 3.43 9.34
CA GLN A 20 15.53 4.75 9.98
C GLN A 20 14.13 5.30 10.29
N SER A 21 13.14 5.03 9.43
CA SER A 21 11.78 5.54 9.59
C SER A 21 10.99 4.88 10.73
N ILE A 22 11.35 3.64 11.11
CA ILE A 22 10.69 2.90 12.20
C ILE A 22 11.29 3.19 13.57
N GLN A 23 12.45 3.85 13.64
CA GLN A 23 13.06 4.23 14.92
C GLN A 23 12.19 5.29 15.63
N PRO A 24 11.98 5.18 16.96
CA PRO A 24 11.26 6.19 17.72
C PRO A 24 11.92 7.55 17.56
N LYS A 25 11.16 8.56 17.16
CA LYS A 25 11.64 9.94 17.12
C LYS A 25 11.52 10.55 18.51
N GLU A 26 12.64 10.86 19.13
CA GLU A 26 12.66 11.54 20.43
C GLU A 26 12.02 12.94 20.33
N GLY A 27 11.16 13.28 21.30
CA GLY A 27 10.57 14.62 21.42
C GLY A 27 9.37 14.92 20.53
N VAL A 28 8.77 13.93 19.85
CA VAL A 28 7.56 14.13 19.03
C VAL A 28 6.31 13.84 19.85
N ALA A 29 5.34 14.76 19.84
CA ALA A 29 4.05 14.57 20.50
C ALA A 29 3.26 13.43 19.84
N THR A 30 2.79 12.50 20.66
CA THR A 30 2.02 11.32 20.25
C THR A 30 0.57 11.42 20.70
N ILE A 31 -0.32 10.79 19.93
CA ILE A 31 -1.75 10.75 20.22
C ILE A 31 -2.00 9.85 21.43
N HIS A 32 -2.50 10.46 22.50
CA HIS A 32 -2.99 9.76 23.70
C HIS A 32 -4.52 9.73 23.72
N VAL A 33 -5.10 8.58 24.07
CA VAL A 33 -6.53 8.44 24.29
C VAL A 33 -6.79 7.82 25.66
N ASP A 34 -7.29 8.63 26.60
CA ASP A 34 -7.50 8.26 28.01
C ASP A 34 -8.44 7.03 28.19
N GLU A 35 -9.42 6.88 27.29
CA GLU A 35 -10.42 5.81 27.35
C GLU A 35 -9.90 4.43 26.87
N VAL A 36 -8.62 4.32 26.51
CA VAL A 36 -8.06 3.05 26.03
C VAL A 36 -7.84 2.12 27.22
N ALA A 37 -8.69 1.09 27.32
CA ALA A 37 -8.51 0.06 28.34
C ALA A 37 -7.13 -0.60 28.17
N SER A 38 -6.41 -0.81 29.28
CA SER A 38 -5.10 -1.49 29.29
C SER A 38 -5.12 -2.85 28.57
N ARG A 39 -6.28 -3.53 28.58
CA ARG A 39 -6.52 -4.77 27.86
C ARG A 39 -6.48 -4.62 26.33
N VAL A 40 -6.94 -3.50 25.79
CA VAL A 40 -6.92 -3.19 24.34
C VAL A 40 -5.47 -2.92 23.90
N ALA A 41 -4.72 -2.16 24.69
CA ALA A 41 -3.29 -1.95 24.44
C ALA A 41 -2.51 -3.26 24.46
N ALA A 42 -2.71 -4.11 25.48
CA ALA A 42 -2.08 -5.43 25.55
C ALA A 42 -2.50 -6.36 24.41
N PHE A 43 -3.74 -6.25 23.93
CA PHE A 43 -4.23 -7.01 22.78
C PHE A 43 -3.56 -6.57 21.47
N TYR A 44 -3.34 -5.26 21.27
CA TYR A 44 -2.64 -4.75 20.09
C TYR A 44 -1.19 -5.25 20.02
N GLU A 45 -0.44 -5.18 21.12
CA GLU A 45 0.94 -5.71 21.16
C GLU A 45 0.98 -7.21 20.87
N LYS A 46 0.04 -7.97 21.44
CA LYS A 46 -0.06 -9.41 21.17
C LYS A 46 -0.40 -9.74 19.72
N ILE A 47 -1.25 -8.92 19.07
CA ILE A 47 -1.50 -9.07 17.62
C ILE A 47 -0.19 -8.84 16.86
N ARG A 48 0.51 -7.74 17.15
CA ARG A 48 1.74 -7.36 16.44
C ARG A 48 2.84 -8.43 16.53
N GLU A 49 2.93 -9.16 17.65
CA GLU A 49 3.94 -10.22 17.83
C GLU A 49 3.62 -11.52 17.08
N VAL A 50 2.34 -11.83 16.88
CA VAL A 50 1.89 -13.18 16.48
C VAL A 50 1.30 -13.20 15.06
N VAL A 51 0.82 -12.05 14.57
CA VAL A 51 0.08 -11.93 13.32
C VAL A 51 1.02 -11.48 12.21
N ASP A 52 1.03 -12.21 11.09
CA ASP A 52 1.76 -11.81 9.90
C ASP A 52 1.25 -10.44 9.41
N TRP A 53 2.15 -9.63 8.89
CA TRP A 53 1.91 -8.30 8.34
C TRP A 53 0.60 -8.23 7.55
N LYS A 54 0.40 -9.17 6.63
CA LYS A 54 -0.77 -9.20 5.74
C LYS A 54 -2.08 -9.21 6.52
N GLU A 55 -2.17 -10.01 7.58
CA GLU A 55 -3.37 -10.14 8.40
C GLU A 55 -3.61 -8.89 9.24
N GLU A 56 -2.54 -8.29 9.79
CA GLU A 56 -2.64 -7.03 10.53
C GLU A 56 -3.19 -5.90 9.63
N HIS A 57 -2.66 -5.78 8.42
CA HIS A 57 -3.09 -4.77 7.44
C HIS A 57 -4.54 -4.96 6.98
N LEU A 58 -4.95 -6.21 6.73
CA LEU A 58 -6.34 -6.50 6.38
C LEU A 58 -7.30 -6.11 7.50
N MET A 59 -6.97 -6.42 8.75
CA MET A 59 -7.78 -6.07 9.92
C MET A 59 -7.90 -4.55 10.11
N ARG A 60 -6.76 -3.85 10.07
CA ARG A 60 -6.70 -2.39 10.22
C ARG A 60 -7.46 -1.69 9.10
N ARG A 61 -7.22 -2.06 7.84
CA ARG A 61 -7.91 -1.48 6.69
C ARG A 61 -9.41 -1.74 6.75
N ALA A 62 -9.84 -2.94 7.15
CA ALA A 62 -11.27 -3.23 7.30
C ALA A 62 -11.94 -2.30 8.33
N ALA A 63 -11.27 -2.00 9.45
CA ALA A 63 -11.75 -1.04 10.43
C ALA A 63 -11.86 0.38 9.85
N ILE A 64 -10.82 0.85 9.16
CA ILE A 64 -10.79 2.15 8.49
C ILE A 64 -11.94 2.24 7.47
N ILE A 65 -12.13 1.23 6.62
CA ILE A 65 -13.22 1.17 5.63
C ILE A 65 -14.58 1.34 6.31
N ARG A 66 -14.85 0.59 7.40
CA ARG A 66 -16.13 0.69 8.11
C ARG A 66 -16.38 2.10 8.63
N LYS A 67 -15.38 2.69 9.28
CA LYS A 67 -15.47 4.05 9.84
C LYS A 67 -15.62 5.12 8.77
N LEU A 68 -14.90 5.01 7.66
CA LEU A 68 -15.04 5.91 6.52
C LEU A 68 -16.42 5.78 5.86
N LYS A 69 -16.91 4.56 5.59
CA LYS A 69 -18.24 4.33 5.02
C LYS A 69 -19.35 4.94 5.88
N GLN A 70 -19.28 4.77 7.20
CA GLN A 70 -20.23 5.37 8.13
C GLN A 70 -20.21 6.91 8.07
N ARG A 71 -19.03 7.52 8.15
CA ARG A 71 -18.86 8.99 8.18
C ARG A 71 -19.24 9.64 6.86
N PHE A 72 -18.79 9.08 5.74
CA PHE A 72 -19.08 9.65 4.44
C PHE A 72 -20.57 9.54 4.08
N LEU A 73 -21.26 8.49 4.54
CA LEU A 73 -22.71 8.39 4.42
C LEU A 73 -23.42 9.52 5.19
N GLU A 74 -23.02 9.76 6.44
CA GLU A 74 -23.57 10.87 7.24
C GLU A 74 -23.32 12.23 6.58
N LEU A 75 -22.12 12.46 6.05
CA LEU A 75 -21.81 13.67 5.32
C LEU A 75 -22.68 13.83 4.07
N GLU A 76 -22.87 12.77 3.29
CA GLU A 76 -23.69 12.82 2.08
C GLU A 76 -25.15 13.14 2.40
N LEU A 77 -25.72 12.55 3.47
CA LEU A 77 -27.07 12.87 3.95
C LEU A 77 -27.24 14.33 4.37
N ARG A 78 -26.16 14.96 4.83
CA ARG A 78 -26.12 16.39 5.21
C ARG A 78 -25.63 17.28 4.07
N ASN A 79 -25.61 16.82 2.82
CA ASN A 79 -25.08 17.54 1.65
C ASN A 79 -23.66 18.08 1.86
N PHE A 80 -22.87 17.38 2.66
CA PHE A 80 -21.50 17.75 3.05
C PHE A 80 -21.36 19.21 3.54
N SER A 81 -22.39 19.70 4.23
CA SER A 81 -22.49 21.06 4.80
C SER A 81 -21.79 21.21 6.15
N VAL A 82 -21.43 20.10 6.80
CA VAL A 82 -20.79 20.09 8.13
C VAL A 82 -19.30 20.43 8.00
N GLU A 83 -18.81 21.22 8.96
CA GLU A 83 -17.40 21.54 9.10
C GLU A 83 -16.57 20.25 9.29
N THR A 84 -15.80 19.92 8.26
CA THR A 84 -15.03 18.68 8.17
C THR A 84 -13.77 18.67 9.05
N ALA A 85 -13.57 19.70 9.87
CA ALA A 85 -12.29 20.02 10.51
C ALA A 85 -11.82 18.98 11.55
N LYS A 86 -12.73 18.16 12.11
CA LYS A 86 -12.41 17.19 13.17
C LYS A 86 -12.70 15.72 12.81
N ILE A 87 -12.91 15.42 11.53
CA ILE A 87 -13.24 14.04 11.12
C ILE A 87 -12.04 13.12 11.33
N ALA A 88 -10.83 13.60 11.06
CA ALA A 88 -9.61 12.81 11.23
C ALA A 88 -9.35 12.46 12.69
N GLU A 89 -9.41 13.44 13.59
CA GLU A 89 -9.15 13.25 15.03
C GLU A 89 -10.10 12.20 15.64
N SER A 90 -11.40 12.31 15.34
CA SER A 90 -12.41 11.35 15.76
C SER A 90 -12.18 9.96 15.16
N LEU A 91 -11.80 9.89 13.87
CA LEU A 91 -11.45 8.62 13.21
C LEU A 91 -10.25 7.94 13.89
N VAL A 92 -9.17 8.69 14.13
CA VAL A 92 -7.95 8.15 14.73
C VAL A 92 -8.23 7.67 16.15
N SER A 93 -8.92 8.49 16.95
CA SER A 93 -9.29 8.13 18.34
C SER A 93 -10.13 6.86 18.40
N GLU A 94 -11.08 6.69 17.49
CA GLU A 94 -11.89 5.47 17.41
C GLU A 94 -11.09 4.22 16.97
N LEU A 95 -10.10 4.40 16.10
CA LEU A 95 -9.22 3.30 15.68
C LEU A 95 -8.30 2.86 16.82
N ILE A 96 -7.80 3.80 17.63
CA ILE A 96 -7.01 3.50 18.83
C ILE A 96 -7.89 2.79 19.87
N ARG A 97 -9.07 3.33 20.19
CA ARG A 97 -10.03 2.69 21.13
C ARG A 97 -10.47 1.30 20.67
N GLY A 98 -10.57 1.09 19.36
CA GLY A 98 -10.89 -0.20 18.76
C GLY A 98 -9.73 -1.20 18.72
N GLY A 99 -8.53 -0.83 19.16
CA GLY A 99 -7.34 -1.69 19.12
C GLY A 99 -6.80 -1.94 17.72
N HIS A 100 -7.10 -1.06 16.76
CA HIS A 100 -6.59 -1.15 15.38
C HIS A 100 -5.34 -0.29 15.15
N LEU A 101 -5.08 0.63 16.08
CA LEU A 101 -3.89 1.48 16.13
C LEU A 101 -3.33 1.47 17.57
N PRO A 102 -2.01 1.56 17.76
CA PRO A 102 -1.40 1.66 19.07
C PRO A 102 -1.71 3.03 19.70
N ASN A 103 -1.95 3.03 21.01
CA ASN A 103 -1.96 4.25 21.82
C ASN A 103 -0.52 4.76 22.02
N ASP A 104 -0.32 6.06 22.13
CA ASP A 104 0.97 6.69 22.50
C ASP A 104 2.15 6.40 21.55
N ARG A 105 1.88 5.95 20.31
CA ARG A 105 2.93 5.65 19.31
C ARG A 105 2.75 6.39 17.99
N ILE A 106 1.58 6.99 17.74
CA ILE A 106 1.29 7.70 16.50
C ILE A 106 1.51 9.19 16.73
N GLU A 107 2.30 9.83 15.88
CA GLU A 107 2.53 11.28 15.95
C GLU A 107 1.22 12.07 15.75
N GLU A 108 0.99 13.14 16.52
CA GLU A 108 -0.20 14.00 16.37
C GLU A 108 -0.32 14.62 14.97
N THR A 109 0.82 14.86 14.31
CA THR A 109 0.92 15.36 12.93
C THR A 109 0.16 14.47 11.94
N LYS A 110 0.01 13.16 12.23
CA LYS A 110 -0.75 12.22 11.40
C LYS A 110 -2.23 12.55 11.33
N ILE A 111 -2.81 13.20 12.34
CA ILE A 111 -4.19 13.68 12.28
C ILE A 111 -4.34 14.68 11.13
N LEU A 112 -3.37 15.59 10.96
CA LEU A 112 -3.39 16.57 9.87
C LEU A 112 -3.22 15.92 8.49
N GLU A 113 -2.37 14.89 8.39
CA GLU A 113 -2.20 14.11 7.16
C GLU A 113 -3.51 13.39 6.77
N VAL A 114 -4.11 12.67 7.71
CA VAL A 114 -5.41 11.99 7.53
C VAL A 114 -6.50 12.98 7.17
N GLN A 115 -6.50 14.17 7.78
CA GLN A 115 -7.47 15.23 7.48
C GLN A 115 -7.34 15.73 6.05
N LYS A 116 -6.11 15.87 5.52
CA LYS A 116 -5.87 16.22 4.10
C LYS A 116 -6.39 15.12 3.17
N ILE A 117 -6.13 13.86 3.49
CA ILE A 117 -6.61 12.71 2.73
C ILE A 117 -8.14 12.71 2.69
N ILE A 118 -8.81 12.82 3.84
CA ILE A 118 -10.27 12.86 3.92
C ILE A 118 -10.84 14.03 3.09
N ARG A 119 -10.26 15.22 3.19
CA ARG A 119 -10.69 16.39 2.38
C ARG A 119 -10.59 16.14 0.88
N LYS A 120 -9.52 15.49 0.43
CA LYS A 120 -9.35 15.10 -0.98
C LYS A 120 -10.50 14.21 -1.46
N TYR A 121 -10.84 13.17 -0.71
CA TYR A 121 -11.92 12.25 -1.07
C TYR A 121 -13.32 12.88 -0.97
N ILE A 122 -13.54 13.77 0.00
CA ILE A 122 -14.77 14.59 0.07
C ILE A 122 -14.88 15.46 -1.18
N PHE A 123 -13.79 16.12 -1.59
CA PHE A 123 -13.79 16.95 -2.80
C PHE A 123 -14.12 16.13 -4.04
N ILE A 124 -13.50 14.95 -4.21
CA ILE A 124 -13.80 14.04 -5.32
C ILE A 124 -15.30 13.72 -5.32
N LEU A 125 -15.85 13.22 -4.21
CA LEU A 125 -17.26 12.81 -4.11
C LEU A 125 -18.26 13.95 -4.31
N LYS A 126 -17.90 15.19 -3.92
CA LYS A 126 -18.72 16.38 -4.17
C LYS A 126 -18.78 16.77 -5.64
N ASN A 127 -17.69 16.57 -6.37
CA ASN A 127 -17.49 17.12 -7.71
C ASN A 127 -17.44 16.04 -8.80
N ILE A 128 -17.73 14.77 -8.48
CA ILE A 128 -17.82 13.72 -9.48
C ILE A 128 -18.92 14.04 -10.50
N PRO A 129 -18.73 13.69 -11.78
CA PRO A 129 -19.78 13.84 -12.80
C PRO A 129 -21.06 13.06 -12.42
N GLU A 130 -22.18 13.47 -13.02
CA GLU A 130 -23.41 12.71 -12.90
C GLU A 130 -23.27 11.31 -13.51
N ALA A 131 -23.86 10.32 -12.85
CA ALA A 131 -23.85 8.93 -13.30
C ALA A 131 -25.12 8.21 -12.84
N LYS A 132 -25.42 7.07 -13.48
CA LYS A 132 -26.54 6.20 -13.07
C LYS A 132 -26.36 5.76 -11.62
N LYS A 133 -27.46 5.68 -10.85
CA LYS A 133 -27.47 5.33 -9.41
C LYS A 133 -26.61 4.11 -9.06
N LYS A 134 -26.73 3.02 -9.84
CA LYS A 134 -25.92 1.79 -9.63
C LYS A 134 -24.43 2.04 -9.81
N GLN A 135 -24.04 2.79 -10.84
CA GLN A 135 -22.64 3.11 -11.12
C GLN A 135 -22.06 4.00 -10.02
N ARG A 136 -22.81 5.02 -9.59
CA ARG A 136 -22.41 5.91 -8.49
C ARG A 136 -22.19 5.14 -7.19
N LEU A 137 -23.10 4.23 -6.83
CA LEU A 137 -22.96 3.40 -5.61
C LEU A 137 -21.73 2.49 -5.65
N GLN A 138 -21.48 1.83 -6.80
CA GLN A 138 -20.30 0.98 -6.97
C GLN A 138 -19.00 1.78 -6.91
N PHE A 139 -18.97 2.94 -7.55
CA PHE A 139 -17.83 3.86 -7.49
C PHE A 139 -17.59 4.34 -6.05
N TYR A 140 -18.66 4.71 -5.34
CA TYR A 140 -18.61 5.16 -3.95
C TYR A 140 -17.97 4.13 -3.03
N SER A 141 -18.36 2.84 -3.14
CA SER A 141 -17.71 1.79 -2.34
C SER A 141 -16.22 1.67 -2.69
N TRP A 142 -15.90 1.65 -3.98
CA TRP A 142 -14.52 1.50 -4.44
C TRP A 142 -13.62 2.67 -4.01
N ILE A 143 -14.06 3.92 -4.16
CA ILE A 143 -13.23 5.08 -3.82
C ILE A 143 -13.01 5.19 -2.31
N LEU A 144 -13.96 4.77 -1.47
CA LEU A 144 -13.76 4.71 -0.02
C LEU A 144 -12.80 3.59 0.40
N GLU A 145 -12.78 2.47 -0.32
CA GLU A 145 -11.80 1.41 -0.12
C GLU A 145 -10.39 1.89 -0.50
N VAL A 146 -10.25 2.65 -1.58
CA VAL A 146 -9.00 3.35 -1.93
C VAL A 146 -8.60 4.37 -0.87
N ALA A 147 -9.56 5.18 -0.40
CA ALA A 147 -9.31 6.16 0.67
C ALA A 147 -8.81 5.50 1.95
N ALA A 148 -9.35 4.33 2.30
CA ALA A 148 -8.87 3.57 3.45
C ALA A 148 -7.43 3.09 3.28
N CYS A 149 -7.02 2.67 2.08
CA CYS A 149 -5.63 2.29 1.80
C CYS A 149 -4.67 3.47 1.97
N GLU A 150 -5.08 4.67 1.55
CA GLU A 150 -4.26 5.87 1.69
C GLU A 150 -4.19 6.36 3.14
N VAL A 151 -5.29 6.30 3.89
CA VAL A 151 -5.30 6.58 5.33
C VAL A 151 -4.42 5.58 6.07
N GLU A 152 -4.50 4.29 5.75
CA GLU A 152 -3.63 3.25 6.31
C GLU A 152 -2.15 3.55 6.04
N GLU A 153 -1.79 3.86 4.78
CA GLU A 153 -0.42 4.21 4.40
C GLU A 153 0.11 5.44 5.13
N SER A 154 -0.76 6.39 5.50
CA SER A 154 -0.35 7.57 6.28
C SER A 154 0.14 7.22 7.67
N PHE A 155 -0.44 6.19 8.30
CA PHE A 155 0.00 5.69 9.60
C PHE A 155 1.20 4.76 9.47
N TYR A 156 1.20 3.89 8.46
CA TYR A 156 2.21 2.87 8.24
C TYR A 156 2.69 2.92 6.78
N PRO A 157 3.77 3.67 6.50
CA PRO A 157 4.37 3.69 5.18
C PRO A 157 4.92 2.31 4.81
N PHE A 158 4.38 1.71 3.75
CA PHE A 158 4.77 0.40 3.20
C PHE A 158 6.13 0.42 2.47
N ILE A 159 7.17 1.00 3.10
CA ILE A 159 8.45 1.24 2.43
C ILE A 159 9.14 -0.08 2.10
N GLU A 160 9.18 -1.01 3.04
CA GLU A 160 9.77 -2.34 2.89
C GLU A 160 9.14 -3.11 1.72
N GLU A 161 7.82 -3.28 1.76
CA GLU A 161 7.08 -4.07 0.79
C GLU A 161 7.11 -3.41 -0.59
N ARG A 162 6.94 -2.08 -0.64
CA ARG A 162 7.02 -1.33 -1.89
C ARG A 162 8.41 -1.43 -2.52
N SER A 163 9.46 -1.44 -1.72
CA SER A 163 10.82 -1.56 -2.22
C SER A 163 11.04 -2.93 -2.85
N LEU A 164 10.53 -4.00 -2.22
CA LEU A 164 10.62 -5.34 -2.77
C LEU A 164 9.73 -5.52 -4.02
N ILE A 165 8.49 -4.99 -4.01
CA ILE A 165 7.60 -4.96 -5.18
C ILE A 165 8.29 -4.27 -6.36
N ASN A 166 8.86 -3.08 -6.15
CA ASN A 166 9.50 -2.32 -7.22
C ASN A 166 10.72 -3.05 -7.76
N TYR A 167 11.53 -3.66 -6.87
CA TYR A 167 12.70 -4.42 -7.27
C TYR A 167 12.36 -5.64 -8.14
N MET A 168 11.39 -6.46 -7.71
CA MET A 168 10.92 -7.60 -8.49
C MET A 168 10.25 -7.15 -9.80
N PHE A 169 9.48 -6.06 -9.76
CA PHE A 169 8.86 -5.49 -10.96
C PHE A 169 9.88 -5.08 -12.02
N GLU A 170 10.92 -4.34 -11.65
CA GLU A 170 11.98 -3.91 -12.58
C GLU A 170 12.68 -5.11 -13.23
N LEU A 171 13.07 -6.10 -12.42
CA LEU A 171 13.78 -7.28 -12.91
C LEU A 171 12.92 -8.19 -13.79
N ILE A 172 11.64 -8.41 -13.42
CA ILE A 172 10.74 -9.25 -14.21
C ILE A 172 10.34 -8.56 -15.51
N LYS A 173 10.17 -7.23 -15.49
CA LYS A 173 9.87 -6.44 -16.68
C LYS A 173 10.93 -6.61 -17.78
N GLU A 174 12.20 -6.68 -17.40
CA GLU A 174 13.33 -6.93 -18.32
C GLU A 174 13.38 -8.38 -18.83
N ARG A 175 12.98 -9.34 -18.00
CA ARG A 175 13.03 -10.78 -18.33
C ARG A 175 11.87 -11.25 -19.19
N ILE A 176 10.66 -10.72 -18.98
CA ILE A 176 9.47 -11.13 -19.73
C ILE A 176 9.52 -10.51 -21.13
N LYS A 177 9.83 -11.34 -22.12
CA LYS A 177 9.64 -11.03 -23.54
C LYS A 177 8.28 -11.56 -23.99
N LEU A 178 7.44 -10.70 -24.53
CA LEU A 178 6.18 -11.12 -25.13
C LEU A 178 6.47 -11.76 -26.50
N ASN A 179 5.97 -12.97 -26.73
CA ASN A 179 6.06 -13.59 -28.05
C ASN A 179 5.30 -12.76 -29.08
N GLU A 180 5.82 -12.65 -30.30
CA GLU A 180 5.23 -11.82 -31.37
C GLU A 180 3.74 -12.15 -31.63
N GLY A 181 3.32 -13.41 -31.47
CA GLY A 181 1.93 -13.81 -31.61
C GLY A 181 1.00 -13.20 -30.55
N VAL A 182 1.46 -12.97 -29.32
CA VAL A 182 0.66 -12.33 -28.26
C VAL A 182 0.52 -10.83 -28.51
N ILE A 183 1.55 -10.20 -29.08
CA ILE A 183 1.54 -8.78 -29.44
C ILE A 183 0.63 -8.54 -30.67
N LYS A 184 0.78 -9.36 -31.72
CA LYS A 184 0.05 -9.20 -32.99
C LYS A 184 -1.41 -9.68 -32.94
N ILE A 185 -1.70 -10.75 -32.20
CA ILE A 185 -3.05 -11.36 -32.14
C ILE A 185 -3.81 -10.93 -30.88
N GLY A 186 -3.12 -10.72 -29.76
CA GLY A 186 -3.70 -10.30 -28.49
C GLY A 186 -3.78 -8.79 -28.28
N GLY A 187 -3.08 -7.98 -29.10
CA GLY A 187 -3.11 -6.52 -29.03
C GLY A 187 -2.50 -5.92 -27.76
N VAL A 188 -1.70 -6.69 -27.00
CA VAL A 188 -1.16 -6.25 -25.71
C VAL A 188 -0.06 -5.22 -25.94
N SER A 189 -0.31 -3.99 -25.49
CA SER A 189 0.69 -2.91 -25.48
C SER A 189 1.76 -3.12 -24.41
N GLU A 190 2.91 -2.47 -24.55
CA GLU A 190 3.97 -2.51 -23.54
C GLU A 190 3.51 -1.85 -22.21
N GLU A 191 2.61 -0.87 -22.27
CA GLU A 191 1.97 -0.30 -21.07
C GLU A 191 1.14 -1.37 -20.34
N GLU A 192 0.27 -2.08 -21.04
CA GLU A 192 -0.56 -3.14 -20.46
C GLU A 192 0.28 -4.26 -19.88
N LYS A 193 1.33 -4.69 -20.60
CA LYS A 193 2.31 -5.65 -20.08
C LYS A 193 2.88 -5.19 -18.74
N ASN A 194 3.36 -3.95 -18.67
CA ASN A 194 3.96 -3.41 -17.44
C ASN A 194 2.94 -3.36 -16.30
N ILE A 195 1.71 -2.94 -16.57
CA ILE A 195 0.63 -2.93 -15.57
C ILE A 195 0.34 -4.35 -15.06
N GLN A 196 0.25 -5.33 -15.96
CA GLN A 196 -0.03 -6.70 -15.58
C GLN A 196 1.11 -7.33 -14.76
N ILE A 197 2.37 -7.04 -15.09
CA ILE A 197 3.52 -7.44 -14.26
C ILE A 197 3.44 -6.76 -12.89
N TYR A 198 3.16 -5.46 -12.85
CA TYR A 198 3.06 -4.71 -11.59
C TYR A 198 1.96 -5.25 -10.66
N ILE A 199 0.80 -5.63 -11.22
CA ILE A 199 -0.29 -6.29 -10.48
C ILE A 199 0.17 -7.67 -10.00
N ALA A 200 0.75 -8.47 -10.90
CA ALA A 200 1.16 -9.85 -10.62
C ALA A 200 2.22 -9.92 -9.52
N VAL A 201 3.19 -9.00 -9.49
CA VAL A 201 4.23 -8.93 -8.45
C VAL A 201 3.64 -8.63 -7.07
N GLN A 202 2.72 -7.65 -6.99
CA GLN A 202 2.02 -7.31 -5.75
C GLN A 202 1.23 -8.51 -5.20
N GLN A 203 0.57 -9.25 -6.09
CA GLN A 203 -0.15 -10.46 -5.72
C GLN A 203 0.80 -11.60 -5.34
N ALA A 204 1.87 -11.82 -6.08
CA ALA A 204 2.80 -12.93 -5.84
C ALA A 204 3.47 -12.79 -4.47
N LEU A 205 4.10 -11.64 -4.20
CA LEU A 205 4.88 -11.39 -2.98
C LEU A 205 4.01 -11.30 -1.72
N PHE A 206 2.99 -10.44 -1.75
CA PHE A 206 2.29 -10.04 -0.52
C PHE A 206 0.79 -10.36 -0.55
N LYS A 207 0.31 -11.01 -1.62
CA LYS A 207 -1.09 -11.39 -1.79
C LYS A 207 -2.04 -10.19 -1.58
N LEU A 208 -1.62 -9.00 -2.07
CA LEU A 208 -2.39 -7.76 -1.91
C LEU A 208 -3.78 -7.90 -2.54
N ASP A 209 -4.77 -7.28 -1.91
CA ASP A 209 -6.15 -7.30 -2.37
C ASP A 209 -6.43 -6.23 -3.44
N GLN A 210 -7.63 -6.30 -4.04
CA GLN A 210 -8.01 -5.37 -5.11
C GLN A 210 -8.02 -3.90 -4.67
N PRO A 211 -8.50 -3.51 -3.48
CA PRO A 211 -8.36 -2.14 -2.96
C PRO A 211 -6.91 -1.64 -2.95
N MET A 212 -5.99 -2.41 -2.36
CA MET A 212 -4.59 -1.99 -2.25
C MET A 212 -3.92 -1.90 -3.62
N ILE A 213 -4.15 -2.88 -4.49
CA ILE A 213 -3.63 -2.85 -5.86
C ILE A 213 -4.22 -1.66 -6.64
N SER A 214 -5.53 -1.36 -6.48
CA SER A 214 -6.16 -0.19 -7.10
C SER A 214 -5.50 1.11 -6.67
N TYR A 215 -5.22 1.25 -5.36
CA TYR A 215 -4.52 2.40 -4.82
C TYR A 215 -3.08 2.53 -5.35
N ASN A 216 -2.36 1.42 -5.41
CA ASN A 216 -1.01 1.40 -5.98
C ASN A 216 -1.00 1.72 -7.49
N LEU A 217 -1.98 1.24 -8.25
CA LEU A 217 -2.16 1.60 -9.66
C LEU A 217 -2.49 3.08 -9.87
N LEU A 218 -3.28 3.68 -8.97
CA LEU A 218 -3.52 5.13 -9.00
C LEU A 218 -2.21 5.88 -8.83
N LYS A 219 -1.40 5.55 -7.82
CA LYS A 219 -0.09 6.20 -7.62
C LYS A 219 0.88 5.96 -8.77
N TYR A 220 0.86 4.75 -9.34
CA TYR A 220 1.70 4.41 -10.48
C TYR A 220 1.38 5.25 -11.71
N ARG A 221 0.08 5.44 -12.01
CA ARG A 221 -0.39 6.26 -13.15
C ARG A 221 -0.35 7.76 -12.87
N PHE A 222 -0.51 8.14 -11.60
CA PHE A 222 -0.67 9.51 -11.15
C PHE A 222 0.23 9.79 -9.94
N PRO A 223 1.52 10.10 -10.15
CA PRO A 223 2.46 10.38 -9.06
C PRO A 223 1.99 11.51 -8.12
N GLN A 224 1.19 12.45 -8.64
CA GLN A 224 0.61 13.56 -7.89
C GLN A 224 -0.54 13.13 -6.94
N TRP A 225 -0.97 11.86 -6.94
CA TRP A 225 -2.13 11.41 -6.17
C TRP A 225 -2.02 11.72 -4.67
N ASN A 226 -0.82 11.58 -4.10
CA ASN A 226 -0.55 11.88 -2.69
C ASN A 226 -0.21 13.38 -2.44
N SER A 227 0.06 14.15 -3.49
CA SER A 227 0.42 15.57 -3.45
C SER A 227 -0.43 16.39 -4.42
N ALA A 228 -1.75 16.17 -4.36
CA ALA A 228 -2.70 16.73 -5.32
C ALA A 228 -2.84 18.24 -5.14
N THR A 229 -2.58 19.02 -6.20
CA THR A 229 -2.96 20.45 -6.23
C THR A 229 -4.46 20.59 -6.46
N PRO A 230 -5.10 21.70 -6.06
CA PRO A 230 -6.52 21.92 -6.31
C PRO A 230 -6.92 21.80 -7.78
N GLU A 231 -6.09 22.31 -8.69
CA GLU A 231 -6.33 22.30 -10.15
C GLU A 231 -6.29 20.88 -10.69
N TRP A 232 -5.25 20.14 -10.32
CA TRP A 232 -5.08 18.75 -10.72
C TRP A 232 -6.19 17.85 -10.15
N LEU A 233 -6.57 18.08 -8.88
CA LEU A 233 -7.65 17.34 -8.24
C LEU A 233 -8.98 17.55 -8.96
N LEU A 234 -9.26 18.77 -9.42
CA LEU A 234 -10.45 19.07 -10.23
C LEU A 234 -10.41 18.31 -11.56
N GLU A 235 -9.27 18.30 -12.25
CA GLU A 235 -9.10 17.59 -13.52
C GLU A 235 -9.27 16.07 -13.37
N VAL A 236 -8.62 15.46 -12.39
CA VAL A 236 -8.76 14.03 -12.09
C VAL A 236 -10.18 13.69 -11.71
N THR A 237 -10.85 14.54 -10.94
CA THR A 237 -12.25 14.31 -10.52
C THR A 237 -13.19 14.26 -11.73
N LYS A 238 -13.00 15.13 -12.73
CA LYS A 238 -13.78 15.11 -13.97
C LYS A 238 -13.63 13.79 -14.75
N ASN A 239 -12.46 13.16 -14.67
CA ASN A 239 -12.13 11.93 -15.38
C ASN A 239 -12.27 10.65 -14.53
N ILE A 240 -12.73 10.76 -13.28
CA ILE A 240 -12.57 9.71 -12.27
C ILE A 240 -13.27 8.40 -12.62
N TYR A 241 -14.44 8.43 -13.28
CA TYR A 241 -15.11 7.20 -13.71
C TYR A 241 -14.36 6.46 -14.82
N THR A 242 -13.67 7.19 -15.70
CA THR A 242 -12.83 6.58 -16.75
C THR A 242 -11.60 5.94 -16.12
N ILE A 243 -10.96 6.63 -15.18
CA ILE A 243 -9.84 6.10 -14.39
C ILE A 243 -10.28 4.81 -13.66
N TRP A 244 -11.41 4.87 -12.95
CA TRP A 244 -11.97 3.73 -12.23
C TRP A 244 -12.23 2.52 -13.14
N ARG A 245 -12.87 2.74 -14.30
CA ARG A 245 -13.10 1.66 -15.28
C ARG A 245 -11.80 1.08 -15.82
N LYS A 246 -10.78 1.92 -16.10
CA LYS A 246 -9.47 1.45 -16.56
C LYS A 246 -8.84 0.52 -15.53
N ILE A 247 -8.81 0.93 -14.25
CA ILE A 247 -8.28 0.09 -13.16
C ILE A 247 -9.06 -1.20 -13.00
N LYS A 248 -10.40 -1.18 -13.10
CA LYS A 248 -11.21 -2.41 -13.05
C LYS A 248 -10.84 -3.36 -14.19
N ASN A 249 -10.66 -2.84 -15.39
CA ASN A 249 -10.28 -3.64 -16.56
C ASN A 249 -8.86 -4.22 -16.38
N ASP A 250 -7.93 -3.43 -15.84
CA ASP A 250 -6.56 -3.88 -15.53
C ASP A 250 -6.59 -5.06 -14.54
N LEU A 251 -7.41 -4.98 -13.49
CA LEU A 251 -7.56 -6.03 -12.48
C LEU A 251 -8.25 -7.30 -13.01
N SER A 252 -9.17 -7.16 -13.97
CA SER A 252 -9.90 -8.28 -14.58
C SER A 252 -9.30 -8.73 -15.91
N HIS A 253 -8.04 -8.38 -16.20
CA HIS A 253 -7.43 -8.62 -17.49
C HIS A 253 -7.28 -10.13 -17.78
N PRO A 254 -7.63 -10.62 -18.99
CA PRO A 254 -7.62 -12.06 -19.29
C PRO A 254 -6.27 -12.75 -19.11
N LEU A 255 -5.17 -12.02 -19.35
CA LEU A 255 -3.81 -12.54 -19.19
C LEU A 255 -3.26 -12.41 -17.76
N GLY A 256 -3.98 -11.77 -16.83
CA GLY A 256 -3.49 -11.52 -15.47
C GLY A 256 -3.02 -12.79 -14.76
N LYS A 257 -3.77 -13.90 -14.91
CA LYS A 257 -3.38 -15.21 -14.35
C LYS A 257 -2.05 -15.74 -14.88
N LYS A 258 -1.73 -15.48 -16.16
CA LYS A 258 -0.47 -15.92 -16.76
C LYS A 258 0.71 -15.12 -16.21
N PHE A 259 0.55 -13.80 -16.10
CA PHE A 259 1.57 -12.96 -15.46
C PHE A 259 1.77 -13.33 -13.98
N TYR A 260 0.68 -13.59 -13.26
CA TYR A 260 0.74 -14.07 -11.87
C TYR A 260 1.55 -15.36 -11.75
N ALA A 261 1.24 -16.39 -12.55
CA ALA A 261 1.96 -17.67 -12.50
C ALA A 261 3.47 -17.53 -12.77
N VAL A 262 3.86 -16.60 -13.65
CA VAL A 262 5.28 -16.29 -13.90
C VAL A 262 5.91 -15.63 -12.68
N CYS A 263 5.25 -14.65 -12.08
CA CYS A 263 5.79 -13.95 -10.90
C CYS A 263 5.86 -14.87 -9.68
N GLU A 264 4.82 -15.67 -9.44
CA GLU A 264 4.73 -16.66 -8.36
C GLU A 264 5.90 -17.66 -8.41
N LYS A 265 6.34 -18.09 -9.59
CA LYS A 265 7.50 -18.99 -9.72
C LYS A 265 8.80 -18.43 -9.10
N TYR A 266 8.94 -17.11 -9.00
CA TYR A 266 10.16 -16.46 -8.51
C TYR A 266 9.98 -15.79 -7.14
N ASP A 267 8.76 -15.75 -6.59
CA ASP A 267 8.43 -14.94 -5.40
C ASP A 267 9.31 -15.28 -4.19
N THR A 268 9.56 -16.57 -3.97
CA THR A 268 10.29 -17.10 -2.81
C THR A 268 11.69 -16.52 -2.74
N THR A 269 12.39 -16.38 -3.87
CA THR A 269 13.75 -15.79 -3.89
C THR A 269 13.74 -14.34 -3.44
N TYR A 270 12.73 -13.56 -3.85
CA TYR A 270 12.61 -12.16 -3.46
C TYR A 270 12.18 -12.04 -2.00
N LEU A 271 11.25 -12.88 -1.54
CA LEU A 271 10.80 -12.90 -0.15
C LEU A 271 11.94 -13.21 0.82
N LEU A 272 12.78 -14.20 0.51
CA LEU A 272 13.98 -14.50 1.31
C LEU A 272 14.97 -13.34 1.32
N LEU A 273 15.14 -12.64 0.19
CA LEU A 273 15.99 -11.44 0.16
C LEU A 273 15.41 -10.33 1.03
N GLY A 274 14.08 -10.15 1.03
CA GLY A 274 13.38 -9.24 1.94
C GLY A 274 13.70 -9.54 3.40
N ASP A 275 13.52 -10.79 3.84
CA ASP A 275 13.80 -11.20 5.22
C ASP A 275 15.23 -10.89 5.65
N ILE A 276 16.21 -11.20 4.79
CA ILE A 276 17.63 -10.93 5.07
C ILE A 276 17.88 -9.44 5.25
N LEU A 277 17.22 -8.58 4.46
CA LEU A 277 17.35 -7.14 4.55
C LEU A 277 16.59 -6.54 5.75
N SER A 278 15.57 -7.23 6.26
CA SER A 278 14.74 -6.78 7.38
C SER A 278 15.34 -7.13 8.74
N GLU A 279 16.05 -8.25 8.87
CA GLU A 279 16.54 -8.76 10.16
C GLU A 279 17.85 -8.14 10.66
N GLU A 280 18.63 -7.57 9.76
CA GLU A 280 20.03 -7.25 10.00
C GLU A 280 20.30 -5.76 9.74
N ASN A 281 21.32 -5.20 10.40
CA ASN A 281 21.70 -3.81 10.16
C ASN A 281 22.04 -3.65 8.66
N PRO A 282 21.33 -2.79 7.91
CA PRO A 282 21.48 -2.74 6.45
C PRO A 282 22.90 -2.43 5.95
N GLU A 283 23.72 -1.73 6.73
CA GLU A 283 25.14 -1.50 6.41
C GLU A 283 25.98 -2.77 6.50
N GLU A 284 25.65 -3.65 7.46
CA GLU A 284 26.28 -4.96 7.59
C GLU A 284 25.75 -5.92 6.52
N VAL A 285 24.44 -5.90 6.23
CA VAL A 285 23.86 -6.72 5.17
C VAL A 285 24.51 -6.41 3.83
N ALA A 286 24.69 -5.14 3.49
CA ALA A 286 25.34 -4.74 2.24
C ALA A 286 26.73 -5.36 2.07
N LYS A 287 27.49 -5.51 3.15
CA LYS A 287 28.81 -6.17 3.15
C LYS A 287 28.66 -7.69 3.07
N LYS A 288 27.77 -8.28 3.87
CA LYS A 288 27.52 -9.73 3.95
C LYS A 288 27.05 -10.32 2.61
N ILE A 289 26.13 -9.66 1.90
CA ILE A 289 25.57 -10.19 0.65
C ILE A 289 26.54 -10.18 -0.54
N THR A 290 27.67 -9.47 -0.44
CA THR A 290 28.72 -9.49 -1.48
C THR A 290 29.59 -10.74 -1.42
N ASN A 291 29.56 -11.47 -0.30
CA ASN A 291 30.26 -12.72 -0.12
C ASN A 291 29.28 -13.90 -0.31
N PRO A 292 29.45 -14.73 -1.37
CA PRO A 292 28.54 -15.84 -1.67
C PRO A 292 28.35 -16.84 -0.53
N GLU A 293 29.41 -17.18 0.22
CA GLU A 293 29.32 -18.16 1.32
C GLU A 293 28.48 -17.64 2.48
N ILE A 294 28.67 -16.35 2.81
CA ILE A 294 27.89 -15.67 3.86
C ILE A 294 26.42 -15.55 3.40
N LEU A 295 26.19 -15.17 2.14
CA LEU A 295 24.85 -15.06 1.59
C LEU A 295 24.10 -16.40 1.61
N GLU A 296 24.76 -17.51 1.27
CA GLU A 296 24.15 -18.84 1.35
C GLU A 296 23.70 -19.18 2.78
N GLY A 297 24.53 -18.85 3.79
CA GLY A 297 24.17 -19.00 5.20
C GLY A 297 22.94 -18.19 5.60
N LEU A 298 22.87 -16.93 5.17
CA LEU A 298 21.73 -16.04 5.42
C LEU A 298 20.45 -16.56 4.75
N ILE A 299 20.55 -17.04 3.49
CA ILE A 299 19.42 -17.63 2.77
C ILE A 299 18.88 -18.87 3.49
N LYS A 300 19.76 -19.77 3.97
CA LYS A 300 19.35 -20.94 4.75
C LYS A 300 18.65 -20.54 6.05
N GLY A 301 19.16 -19.51 6.74
CA GLY A 301 18.55 -18.97 7.95
C GLY A 301 17.13 -18.44 7.70
N ALA A 302 16.97 -17.56 6.71
CA ALA A 302 15.67 -17.00 6.33
C ALA A 302 14.68 -18.09 5.87
N TYR A 303 15.17 -19.07 5.09
CA TYR A 303 14.33 -20.17 4.63
C TYR A 303 13.77 -21.01 5.78
N ASN A 304 14.62 -21.35 6.77
CA ASN A 304 14.19 -22.14 7.92
C ASN A 304 13.17 -21.41 8.81
N LYS A 305 13.17 -20.08 8.84
CA LYS A 305 12.17 -19.28 9.58
C LYS A 305 10.79 -19.28 8.94
N ARG A 306 10.72 -19.57 7.63
CA ARG A 306 9.46 -19.64 6.86
C ARG A 306 8.82 -21.04 6.85
N LEU A 307 9.53 -22.08 7.29
CA LEU A 307 9.03 -23.46 7.43
C LEU A 307 8.18 -23.60 8.71
#